data_AF-A0A935J9Z6-F1
#
_entry.id   AF-A0A935J9Z6-F1
#
_cell.length_a   1.000
_cell.length_b   1.000
_cell.length_c   1.000
_cell.angle_alpha   90.00
_cell.angle_beta   90.00
_cell.angle_gamma   90.00
#
_symmetry.space_group_name_H-M   'P 1'
#
loop_
_entity.id
_entity.type
_entity.pdbx_description
1 polymer ?
#
loop_
_entity_poly.entity_id
_entity_poly.type
_entity_poly.pdbx_seq_one_letter_code
_entity_poly.pdbx_strand_id
1 'polypeptide(L)'
;MAGRPEILTEELARKIAKMIELFPDSEIPVTWENVMVHAKKRFGHGFNRQMLGQKEWNDRKIIAEAFSEAKTVQRRMQNEVRPKYRNAPRSFLLNRITELEAKLVAKTEEVEKVRAQKIDELDAFLNTPRDLRQMIERF
;
A
#
# COMPACT_ATOMS: atom_id res chain seq x y z
N MET A 1 9.94 31.86 -34.41
CA MET A 1 10.65 32.36 -33.22
C MET A 1 11.25 31.18 -32.49
N ALA A 2 12.56 30.95 -32.62
CA ALA A 2 13.23 29.84 -31.93
C ALA A 2 13.46 30.26 -30.47
N GLY A 3 12.49 29.96 -29.61
CA GLY A 3 12.63 30.12 -28.16
C GLY A 3 13.67 29.12 -27.63
N ARG A 4 14.27 29.48 -26.48
CA ARG A 4 15.18 28.61 -25.72
C ARG A 4 14.52 27.22 -25.54
N PRO A 5 15.25 26.10 -25.78
CA PRO A 5 14.68 24.77 -25.66
C PRO A 5 14.08 24.58 -24.27
N GLU A 6 12.87 24.04 -24.23
CA GLU A 6 12.12 23.85 -22.99
C GLU A 6 12.82 22.80 -22.11
N ILE A 7 13.34 23.26 -20.98
CA ILE A 7 14.19 22.45 -20.09
C ILE A 7 13.42 21.31 -19.41
N LEU A 8 12.13 21.53 -19.13
CA LEU A 8 11.25 20.54 -18.50
C LEU A 8 10.17 20.14 -19.49
N THR A 9 10.40 19.06 -20.23
CA THR A 9 9.41 18.47 -21.16
C THR A 9 8.42 17.58 -20.41
N GLU A 10 7.27 17.26 -21.01
CA GLU A 10 6.28 16.37 -20.41
C GLU A 10 6.87 14.97 -20.12
N GLU A 11 7.66 14.43 -21.05
CA GLU A 11 8.33 13.14 -20.88
C GLU A 11 9.28 13.14 -19.67
N LEU A 12 10.03 14.23 -19.49
CA LEU A 12 10.91 14.40 -18.35
C LEU A 12 10.11 14.54 -17.05
N ALA A 13 8.98 15.25 -17.09
CA ALA A 13 8.07 15.37 -15.95
C ALA A 13 7.51 14.00 -15.53
N ARG A 14 7.14 13.14 -16.47
CA ARG A 14 6.72 11.75 -16.19
C ARG A 14 7.86 10.91 -15.59
N LYS A 15 9.10 11.06 -16.06
CA LYS A 15 10.28 10.40 -15.47
C LYS A 15 10.56 10.88 -14.05
N ILE A 16 10.40 12.17 -13.79
CA ILE A 16 10.53 12.76 -12.46
C ILE A 16 9.39 12.27 -11.55
N ALA A 17 8.15 12.20 -12.03
CA ALA A 17 7.01 11.66 -11.28
C ALA A 17 7.25 10.22 -10.83
N LYS A 18 7.65 9.33 -11.76
CA LYS A 18 8.03 7.94 -11.42
C LYS A 18 9.17 7.85 -10.41
N MET A 19 10.12 8.79 -10.46
CA MET A 19 11.19 8.84 -9.47
C MET A 19 10.65 9.21 -8.08
N ILE A 20 9.71 10.16 -8.00
CA ILE A 20 9.09 10.62 -6.75
C ILE A 20 8.21 9.52 -6.13
N GLU A 21 7.48 8.77 -6.95
CA GLU A 21 6.66 7.63 -6.52
C GLU A 21 7.49 6.57 -5.77
N LEU A 22 8.76 6.39 -6.14
CA LEU A 22 9.67 5.42 -5.52
C LEU A 22 10.36 5.93 -4.24
N PHE A 23 10.20 7.20 -3.87
CA PHE A 23 10.85 7.76 -2.67
C PHE A 23 10.42 7.07 -1.37
N PRO A 24 9.12 6.80 -1.13
CA PRO A 24 8.69 6.11 0.08
C PRO A 24 9.32 4.72 0.23
N ASP A 25 9.40 3.95 -0.86
CA ASP A 25 9.98 2.60 -0.86
C ASP A 25 11.49 2.59 -0.63
N SER A 26 12.17 3.65 -1.06
CA SER A 26 13.62 3.83 -0.89
C SER A 26 13.98 4.52 0.43
N GLU A 27 13.02 4.71 1.33
CA GLU A 27 13.17 5.45 2.61
C GLU A 27 13.64 6.90 2.44
N ILE A 28 13.44 7.50 1.26
CA ILE A 28 13.81 8.89 0.97
C ILE A 28 12.66 9.79 1.43
N PRO A 29 12.90 10.82 2.26
CA PRO A 29 11.87 11.78 2.64
C PRO A 29 11.27 12.48 1.42
N VAL A 30 9.93 12.55 1.32
CA VAL A 30 9.23 13.21 0.21
C VAL A 30 9.20 14.73 0.46
N THR A 31 10.32 15.38 0.13
CA THR A 31 10.52 16.84 0.24
C THR A 31 10.92 17.42 -1.11
N TRP A 32 10.54 18.67 -1.38
CA TRP A 32 10.91 19.35 -2.62
C TRP A 32 12.43 19.46 -2.79
N GLU A 33 13.16 19.59 -1.69
CA GLU A 33 14.62 19.57 -1.68
C GLU A 33 15.17 18.25 -2.22
N ASN A 34 14.66 17.12 -1.72
CA ASN A 34 15.06 15.80 -2.21
C ASN A 34 14.66 15.59 -3.67
N VAL A 35 13.47 16.06 -4.09
CA VAL A 35 13.10 16.03 -5.50
C VAL A 35 14.11 16.77 -6.36
N MET A 36 14.52 17.99 -5.97
CA MET A 36 15.50 18.79 -6.73
C MET A 36 16.88 18.13 -6.76
N VAL A 37 17.36 17.61 -5.62
CA VAL A 37 18.66 16.93 -5.51
C VAL A 37 18.70 15.68 -6.40
N HIS A 38 17.68 14.82 -6.31
CA HIS A 38 17.63 13.58 -7.06
C HIS A 38 17.35 13.83 -8.55
N ALA A 39 16.52 14.80 -8.89
CA ALA A 39 16.28 15.17 -10.28
C ALA A 39 17.55 15.76 -10.92
N LYS A 40 18.31 16.60 -10.21
CA LYS A 40 19.62 17.09 -10.68
C LYS A 40 20.62 15.95 -10.85
N LYS A 41 20.69 15.02 -9.89
CA LYS A 41 21.59 13.85 -9.95
C LYS A 41 21.26 12.93 -11.13
N ARG A 42 19.97 12.72 -11.42
CA ARG A 42 19.51 11.73 -12.41
C ARG A 42 19.37 12.30 -13.82
N PHE A 43 19.03 13.57 -13.95
CA PHE A 43 18.74 14.23 -15.24
C PHE A 43 19.69 15.40 -15.55
N GLY A 44 20.68 15.67 -14.69
CA GLY A 44 21.77 16.62 -14.92
C GLY A 44 21.38 18.10 -14.83
N HIS A 45 20.11 18.43 -14.60
CA HIS A 45 19.61 19.80 -14.59
C HIS A 45 19.10 20.22 -13.21
N GLY A 46 19.49 21.43 -12.79
CA GLY A 46 18.95 22.06 -11.59
C GLY A 46 17.54 22.58 -11.84
N PHE A 47 16.55 21.95 -11.23
CA PHE A 47 15.17 22.43 -11.28
C PHE A 47 14.83 23.23 -10.01
N ASN A 48 13.99 24.24 -10.14
CA ASN A 48 13.45 24.95 -8.98
C ASN A 48 12.07 24.38 -8.58
N ARG A 49 11.68 24.57 -7.33
CA ARG A 49 10.38 24.08 -6.80
C ARG A 49 9.19 24.63 -7.58
N GLN A 50 9.22 25.90 -7.98
CA GLN A 50 8.10 26.53 -8.67
C GLN A 50 7.86 25.87 -10.04
N MET A 51 8.92 25.56 -10.78
CA MET A 51 8.84 24.91 -12.08
C MET A 51 8.40 23.44 -11.96
N LEU A 52 8.86 22.73 -10.94
CA LEU A 52 8.39 21.36 -10.70
C LEU A 52 6.95 21.31 -10.17
N GLY A 53 6.55 22.30 -9.36
CA GLY A 53 5.27 22.28 -8.64
C GLY A 53 4.12 23.01 -9.32
N GLN A 54 4.38 23.92 -10.27
CA GLN A 54 3.34 24.72 -10.93
C GLN A 54 3.20 24.42 -12.42
N LYS A 55 4.13 23.69 -13.02
CA LYS A 55 4.06 23.41 -14.45
C LYS A 55 2.96 22.39 -14.74
N GLU A 56 2.13 22.74 -15.71
CA GLU A 56 0.96 21.99 -16.13
C GLU A 56 1.11 21.50 -17.57
N TRP A 57 0.59 20.31 -17.83
CA TRP A 57 0.39 19.77 -19.17
C TRP A 57 -1.02 19.23 -19.22
N ASN A 58 -1.83 19.67 -20.17
CA ASN A 58 -3.23 19.26 -20.31
C ASN A 58 -4.00 19.37 -18.98
N ASP A 59 -3.91 20.54 -18.33
CA ASP A 59 -4.53 20.88 -17.04
C ASP A 59 -4.11 19.99 -15.85
N ARG A 60 -2.98 19.26 -15.98
CA ARG A 60 -2.45 18.38 -14.94
C ARG A 60 -1.06 18.80 -14.49
N LYS A 61 -0.86 18.82 -13.17
CA LYS A 61 0.45 19.07 -12.54
C LYS A 61 1.11 17.75 -12.22
N ILE A 62 1.56 17.04 -13.26
CA ILE A 62 2.08 15.66 -13.19
C ILE A 62 3.04 15.46 -12.00
N ILE A 63 4.02 16.36 -11.82
CA ILE A 63 5.01 16.25 -10.75
C ILE A 63 4.43 16.59 -9.37
N ALA A 64 3.53 17.58 -9.28
CA ALA A 64 2.92 17.97 -8.02
C ALA A 64 1.90 16.94 -7.51
N GLU A 65 1.20 16.28 -8.43
CA GLU A 65 0.31 15.15 -8.15
C GLU A 65 1.12 13.97 -7.59
N ALA A 66 2.16 13.53 -8.30
CA ALA A 66 3.05 12.46 -7.83
C ALA A 66 3.70 12.78 -6.48
N PHE A 67 4.10 14.04 -6.25
CA PHE A 67 4.60 14.49 -4.96
C PHE A 67 3.56 14.36 -3.84
N SER A 68 2.33 14.78 -4.09
CA SER A 68 1.25 14.74 -3.09
C SER A 68 0.84 13.30 -2.76
N GLU A 69 0.82 12.43 -3.78
CA GLU A 69 0.56 11.01 -3.64
C GLU A 69 1.66 10.31 -2.84
N ALA A 70 2.92 10.45 -3.25
CA ALA A 70 4.06 9.87 -2.54
C ALA A 70 4.13 10.34 -1.08
N LYS A 71 3.79 11.61 -0.81
CA LYS A 71 3.74 12.15 0.55
C LYS A 71 2.64 11.52 1.40
N THR A 72 1.50 11.18 0.78
CA THR A 72 0.41 10.45 1.43
C THR A 72 0.85 9.02 1.77
N VAL A 73 1.53 8.34 0.84
CA VAL A 73 2.09 7.00 1.05
C VAL A 73 3.10 7.01 2.20
N GLN A 74 4.09 7.91 2.16
CA GLN A 74 5.09 8.02 3.23
C GLN A 74 4.46 8.29 4.61
N ARG A 75 3.40 9.11 4.67
CA ARG A 75 2.66 9.35 5.92
C ARG A 75 1.97 8.09 6.43
N ARG A 76 1.38 7.28 5.54
CA ARG A 76 0.75 5.99 5.91
C ARG A 76 1.80 5.01 6.44
N MET A 77 2.91 4.83 5.73
CA MET A 77 4.01 3.97 6.16
C MET A 77 4.54 4.40 7.54
N GLN A 78 4.73 5.70 7.78
CA GLN A 78 5.14 6.20 9.09
C GLN A 78 4.11 5.91 10.19
N ASN A 79 2.81 5.94 9.88
CA ASN A 79 1.76 5.62 10.84
C ASN A 79 1.67 4.10 11.13
N GLU A 80 2.00 3.26 10.16
CA GLU A 80 2.05 1.80 10.32
C GLU A 80 3.30 1.35 11.09
N VAL A 81 4.44 1.99 10.83
CA VAL A 81 5.73 1.69 11.50
C VAL A 81 5.80 2.32 12.90
N ARG A 82 5.09 3.42 13.16
CA ARG A 82 5.03 4.01 14.51
C ARG A 82 4.48 2.98 15.48
N PRO A 83 5.15 2.73 16.63
CA PRO A 83 4.62 1.80 17.60
C PRO A 83 3.33 2.40 18.14
N LYS A 84 2.19 1.83 17.71
CA LYS A 84 0.82 2.33 17.94
C LYS A 84 0.51 2.55 19.42
N TYR A 85 1.30 1.94 20.30
CA TYR A 85 1.15 1.99 21.74
C TYR A 85 2.41 2.46 22.48
N ARG A 86 3.40 3.08 21.82
CA ARG A 86 4.68 3.48 22.43
C ARG A 86 4.51 4.30 23.72
N ASN A 87 3.51 5.18 23.72
CA ASN A 87 3.20 6.07 24.84
C ASN A 87 1.87 5.68 25.53
N ALA A 88 1.32 4.50 25.23
CA ALA A 88 0.08 4.06 25.85
C ALA A 88 0.33 3.67 27.31
N PRO A 89 -0.59 4.00 28.24
CA PRO A 89 -0.48 3.57 29.62
C PRO A 89 -0.58 2.04 29.71
N ARG A 90 0.14 1.44 30.69
CA ARG A 90 0.19 -0.01 30.88
C ARG A 90 -1.20 -0.66 31.00
N SER A 91 -2.14 0.00 31.66
CA SER A 91 -3.52 -0.47 31.81
C SER A 91 -4.26 -0.59 30.47
N PHE A 92 -4.06 0.37 29.56
CA PHE A 92 -4.64 0.32 28.22
C PHE A 92 -4.04 -0.82 27.39
N LEU A 93 -2.72 -1.04 27.51
CA LEU A 93 -2.04 -2.17 26.88
C LEU A 93 -2.60 -3.51 27.36
N LEU A 94 -2.76 -3.69 28.67
CA LEU A 94 -3.33 -4.91 29.26
C LEU A 94 -4.76 -5.16 28.77
N ASN A 95 -5.62 -4.14 28.79
CA ASN A 95 -6.99 -4.26 28.28
C ASN A 95 -7.02 -4.62 26.79
N ARG A 96 -6.08 -4.09 26.00
CA ARG A 96 -6.00 -4.41 24.58
C ARG A 96 -5.50 -5.83 24.33
N ILE A 97 -4.56 -6.30 25.14
CA ILE A 97 -4.06 -7.68 25.10
C ILE A 97 -5.22 -8.63 25.40
N THR A 98 -5.96 -8.41 26.49
CA THR A 98 -7.09 -9.28 26.86
C THR A 98 -8.20 -9.27 25.81
N GLU A 99 -8.51 -8.12 25.21
CA GLU A 99 -9.48 -8.03 24.10
C GLU A 99 -9.01 -8.83 22.87
N LEU A 100 -7.72 -8.78 22.54
CA LEU A 100 -7.16 -9.50 21.40
C LEU A 100 -7.08 -11.01 21.66
N GLU A 101 -6.73 -11.42 22.88
CA GLU A 101 -6.73 -12.82 23.31
C GLU A 101 -8.15 -13.40 23.24
N ALA A 102 -9.15 -12.68 23.71
CA ALA A 102 -10.55 -13.10 23.60
C ALA A 102 -11.00 -13.28 22.14
N LYS A 103 -10.59 -12.37 21.24
CA LYS A 103 -10.87 -12.51 19.80
C LYS A 103 -10.15 -13.69 19.16
N LEU A 104 -8.93 -13.98 19.58
CA LEU A 104 -8.19 -15.15 19.11
C LEU A 104 -8.91 -16.43 19.52
N VAL A 105 -9.29 -16.56 20.79
CA VAL A 105 -10.03 -17.72 21.31
C VAL A 105 -11.35 -17.92 20.57
N ALA A 106 -12.15 -16.85 20.42
CA ALA A 106 -13.41 -16.91 19.69
C ALA A 106 -13.21 -17.37 18.22
N LYS A 107 -12.18 -16.86 17.55
CA LYS A 107 -11.87 -17.27 16.17
C LYS A 107 -11.39 -18.71 16.08
N THR A 108 -10.60 -19.20 17.04
CA THR A 108 -10.18 -20.60 17.05
C THR A 108 -11.38 -21.52 17.24
N GLU A 109 -12.32 -21.17 18.12
CA GLU A 109 -13.56 -21.93 18.30
C GLU A 109 -14.44 -21.94 17.04
N GLU A 110 -14.54 -20.82 16.32
CA GLU A 110 -15.24 -20.76 15.03
C GLU A 110 -14.61 -21.71 14.00
N VAL A 111 -13.27 -21.71 13.90
CA VAL A 111 -12.54 -22.60 12.99
C VAL A 111 -12.73 -24.06 13.36
N GLU A 112 -12.71 -24.40 14.65
CA GLU A 112 -12.94 -25.77 15.12
C GLU A 112 -14.36 -26.25 14.84
N LYS A 113 -15.38 -25.39 15.03
CA LYS A 113 -16.77 -25.70 14.67
C LYS A 113 -16.92 -25.99 13.19
N VAL A 114 -16.35 -25.14 12.33
CA VAL A 114 -16.39 -25.34 10.87
C VAL A 114 -15.64 -26.61 10.49
N ARG A 115 -14.49 -26.89 11.12
CA ARG A 115 -13.74 -28.12 10.88
C ARG A 115 -14.56 -29.36 11.25
N ALA A 116 -15.23 -29.36 12.40
CA ALA A 116 -16.10 -30.46 12.83
C ALA A 116 -17.25 -30.68 11.82
N GLN A 117 -17.95 -29.61 11.42
CA GLN A 117 -19.01 -29.69 10.41
C GLN A 117 -18.52 -30.30 9.09
N LYS A 118 -17.32 -29.90 8.61
CA LYS A 118 -16.76 -30.45 7.38
C LYS A 118 -16.31 -31.90 7.50
N ILE A 119 -15.84 -32.32 8.67
CA ILE A 119 -15.55 -33.73 8.93
C ILE A 119 -16.84 -34.55 8.91
N ASP A 120 -17.91 -34.08 9.57
CA ASP A 120 -19.20 -34.76 9.58
C ASP A 120 -19.81 -34.85 8.17
N GLU A 121 -19.71 -33.79 7.36
CA GLU A 121 -20.12 -33.79 5.96
C GLU A 121 -19.34 -34.83 5.13
N LEU A 122 -18.02 -34.91 5.33
CA LEU A 122 -17.16 -35.88 4.64
C LEU A 122 -17.47 -37.31 5.07
N ASP A 123 -17.68 -37.54 6.37
CA ASP A 123 -18.00 -38.87 6.89
C ASP A 123 -19.36 -39.35 6.36
N ALA A 124 -20.37 -38.48 6.38
CA ALA A 124 -21.67 -38.76 5.79
C ALA A 124 -21.56 -39.02 4.28
N PHE A 125 -20.73 -38.26 3.56
CA PHE A 125 -20.51 -38.48 2.12
C PHE A 125 -19.85 -39.84 1.83
N LEU A 126 -18.83 -40.23 2.61
CA LEU A 126 -18.08 -41.48 2.41
C LEU A 126 -18.84 -42.72 2.86
N ASN A 127 -19.63 -42.63 3.94
CA ASN A 127 -20.31 -43.79 4.54
C ASN A 127 -21.76 -43.99 4.07
N THR A 128 -22.33 -43.05 3.30
CA THR A 128 -23.67 -43.24 2.72
C THR A 128 -23.57 -44.00 1.39
N PRO A 129 -24.21 -45.18 1.23
CA PRO A 129 -24.25 -45.87 -0.05
C PRO A 129 -24.95 -45.00 -1.09
N ARG A 130 -24.25 -44.67 -2.18
CA ARG A 130 -24.80 -43.92 -3.31
C ARG A 130 -24.55 -44.64 -4.62
N ASP A 131 -25.46 -44.46 -5.58
CA ASP A 131 -25.26 -44.95 -6.94
C ASP A 131 -24.13 -44.16 -7.61
N LEU A 132 -23.05 -44.87 -7.97
CA LEU A 132 -21.87 -44.31 -8.62
C LEU A 132 -22.21 -43.58 -9.92
N ARG A 133 -23.28 -44.00 -10.63
CA ARG A 133 -23.71 -43.35 -11.88
C ARG A 133 -24.15 -41.90 -11.67
N GLN A 134 -24.82 -41.61 -10.55
CA GLN A 134 -25.28 -40.26 -10.21
C GLN A 134 -24.16 -39.36 -9.70
N MET A 135 -23.08 -39.93 -9.16
CA MET A 135 -21.91 -39.15 -8.72
C MET A 135 -21.07 -38.67 -9.90
N ILE A 136 -20.95 -39.48 -10.96
CA ILE A 136 -20.16 -39.14 -12.14
C ILE A 136 -20.83 -38.03 -12.98
N GLU A 137 -22.17 -37.93 -13.00
CA GLU A 137 -22.90 -36.87 -13.73
C GLU A 137 -22.83 -35.47 -13.07
N ARG A 138 -22.41 -35.38 -11.81
CA ARG A 138 -22.36 -34.11 -11.04
C ARG A 138 -20.96 -33.47 -10.96
N PHE A 139 -19.95 -34.08 -11.56
CA PHE A 139 -18.59 -33.53 -11.74
C PHE A 139 -18.32 -33.24 -13.21
#